data_AF-A0A3D2G6Q6-F1
#
_entry.id   AF-A0A3D2G6Q6-F1
#
_cell.length_a   1.000
_cell.length_b   1.000
_cell.length_c   1.000
_cell.angle_alpha   90.00
_cell.angle_beta   90.00
_cell.angle_gamma   90.00
#
_symmetry.space_group_name_H-M   'P 1'
#
loop_
_entity.id
_entity.type
_entity.pdbx_description
1 polymer ?
#
loop_
_entity_poly.entity_id
_entity_poly.type
_entity_poly.pdbx_seq_one_letter_code
_entity_poly.pdbx_strand_id
1 'polypeptide(L)' 'MAGLTPMMQQYMETKKQYKDCILFYRLGDFYEMFFEDA' A
#
# COMPACT_ATOMS: atom_id res chain seq x y z
N MET A 1 1.73 -21.42 2.36
CA MET A 1 2.21 -20.05 2.60
C MET A 1 1.31 -19.12 1.80
N ALA A 2 0.43 -18.36 2.47
CA ALA A 2 -0.37 -17.37 1.77
C ALA A 2 0.60 -16.28 1.26
N GLY A 3 0.89 -16.29 -0.04
CA GLY A 3 1.71 -15.28 -0.67
C GLY A 3 1.04 -13.91 -0.53
N LEU A 4 1.85 -12.86 -0.41
CA LEU A 4 1.37 -11.48 -0.50
C LEU A 4 0.49 -11.33 -1.74
N THR A 5 -0.69 -10.72 -1.59
CA THR A 5 -1.54 -10.46 -2.74
C THR A 5 -0.80 -9.55 -3.72
N PRO A 6 -1.12 -9.59 -5.03
CA PRO A 6 -0.47 -8.73 -6.01
C PRO A 6 -0.49 -7.25 -5.62
N MET A 7 -1.57 -6.80 -4.98
CA MET A 7 -1.70 -5.44 -4.42
C MET A 7 -0.69 -5.16 -3.32
N MET A 8 -0.48 -6.07 -2.37
CA MET A 8 0.50 -5.89 -1.30
C MET A 8 1.94 -5.90 -1.83
N GLN A 9 2.23 -6.63 -2.91
CA GLN A 9 3.55 -6.55 -3.56
C GLN A 9 3.80 -5.16 -4.15
N GLN A 10 2.82 -4.60 -4.87
CA GLN A 10 2.91 -3.24 -5.41
C GLN A 10 3.01 -2.18 -4.32
N TYR A 11 2.28 -2.35 -3.21
CA TYR A 11 2.41 -1.49 -2.04
C TYR A 11 3.84 -1.48 -1.50
N MET A 12 4.43 -2.66 -1.30
CA MET A 12 5.78 -2.78 -0.74
C MET A 12 6.85 -2.21 -1.68
N GLU A 13 6.72 -2.38 -2.99
CA GLU A 13 7.63 -1.76 -3.97
C GLU A 13 7.51 -0.23 -3.96
N THR A 14 6.28 0.29 -3.94
CA THR A 14 6.02 1.74 -3.90
C THR A 14 6.52 2.35 -2.60
N LYS A 15 6.25 1.72 -1.46
CA LYS A 15 6.72 2.17 -0.14
C LYS A 15 8.23 2.17 -0.01
N LYS A 16 8.93 1.23 -0.69
CA LYS A 16 10.40 1.25 -0.75
C LYS A 16 10.95 2.45 -1.51
N GLN A 17 10.26 2.91 -2.54
CA GLN A 17 10.64 4.12 -3.29
C GLN A 17 10.28 5.41 -2.55
N TYR A 18 9.19 5.39 -1.77
CA TYR A 18 8.65 6.55 -1.06
C TYR A 18 8.48 6.26 0.44
N LYS A 19 9.59 5.96 1.13
CA LYS A 19 9.55 5.56 2.55
C LYS A 19 9.02 6.66 3.48
N ASP A 20 9.31 7.92 3.16
CA ASP A 20 8.91 9.09 3.95
C ASP A 20 7.56 9.69 3.50
N CYS A 21 6.83 9.01 2.61
CA CYS A 21 5.52 9.47 2.14
C CYS A 21 4.41 8.52 2.59
N ILE A 22 3.24 9.09 2.85
CA ILE A 22 2.02 8.34 3.13
C ILE A 22 1.37 7.96 1.81
N LEU A 23 1.09 6.66 1.62
CA LEU A 23 0.47 6.16 0.40
C LEU A 23 -1.04 6.01 0.57
N PHE A 24 -1.81 6.77 -0.21
CA PHE A 24 -3.26 6.68 -0.27
C PHE A 24 -3.70 5.88 -1.49
N TYR A 25 -4.39 4.77 -1.26
CA TYR A 25 -4.96 3.96 -2.33
C TYR A 25 -6.44 4.27 -2.48
N ARG A 26 -6.83 4.72 -3.66
CA ARG A 26 -8.24 4.96 -3.95
C ARG A 26 -8.96 3.64 -4.19
N LEU A 27 -9.86 3.29 -3.27
CA LEU A 27 -10.74 2.15 -3.37
C LEU A 27 -12.18 2.67 -3.51
N GLY A 28 -12.60 2.84 -4.77
CA GLY A 28 -13.91 3.41 -5.11
C GLY A 28 -13.99 4.90 -4.74
N ASP A 29 -14.89 5.20 -3.80
CA ASP A 29 -15.17 6.56 -3.32
C ASP A 29 -14.27 6.98 -2.13
N PHE A 30 -13.49 6.04 -1.57
CA PHE A 30 -12.65 6.28 -0.40
C PHE A 30 -11.17 6.12 -0.72
N TYR A 31 -10.34 6.73 0.12
CA TYR A 31 -8.91 6.48 0.16
C TYR A 31 -8.61 5.63 1.39
N GLU A 32 -7.94 4.50 1.16
CA GLU A 32 -7.49 3.60 2.22
C GLU A 32 -5.98 3.68 2.34
N MET A 33 -5.51 3.72 3.58
CA MET A 33 -4.11 3.62 3.95
C MET A 33 -3.87 2.17 4.38
N PHE A 34 -2.72 1.62 4.03
CA PHE A 34 -2.40 0.23 4.33
C PHE A 34 -1.23 0.14 5.32
N PHE A 35 -1.24 -0.90 6.16
CA PHE A 35 -0.17 -1.20 7.12
C PHE A 35 0.13 -0.05 8.10
N GLU A 36 1.38 0.40 8.17
CA GLU A 36 1.88 1.42 9.09
C GLU A 36 1.46 2.85 8.70
N ASP A 37 0.89 3.03 7.50
CA ASP A 37 0.33 4.32 7.09
C ASP A 37 -1.08 4.56 7.62
N ALA A 38 -1.76 3.52 8.14
CA ALA A 38 -3.09 3.61 8.75
C ALA A 38 -3.01 3.93 10.25
#